data_AF-A0A8H3M688-F1
#
_entry.id   AF-A0A8H3M688-F1
#
_cell.length_a   1.000
_cell.length_b   1.000
_cell.length_c   1.000
_cell.angle_alpha   90.00
_cell.angle_beta   90.00
_cell.angle_gamma   90.00
#
_symmetry.space_group_name_H-M   'P 1'
#
loop_
_entity.id
_entity.type
_entity.pdbx_description
1 polymer ?
#
loop_
_entity_poly.entity_id
_entity_poly.type
_entity_poly.pdbx_seq_one_letter_code
_entity_poly.pdbx_strand_id
1 'polypeptide(L)'
;MCSYRTLINFHRLAKIRDNYTTKNSAQYCDEGDEVKKFGKLIISLPDVQLGKERRVLFGLIFGRMEIIAIAKNQFNGQNYRIILKLDI
;
A
#
# COMPACT_ATOMS: atom_id res chain seq x y z
N MET A 1 -6.45 -9.98 10.66
CA MET A 1 -5.17 -9.61 10.01
C MET A 1 -5.37 -9.77 8.51
N CYS A 2 -5.54 -8.67 7.78
CA CYS A 2 -5.88 -8.70 6.35
C CYS A 2 -4.64 -8.98 5.49
N SER A 3 -4.77 -9.86 4.50
CA SER A 3 -3.70 -10.20 3.56
C SER A 3 -3.64 -9.20 2.40
N TYR A 4 -2.51 -8.52 2.23
CA TYR A 4 -2.31 -7.55 1.16
C TYR A 4 -1.90 -8.27 -0.14
N ARG A 5 -2.83 -8.42 -1.08
CA ARG A 5 -2.51 -8.86 -2.44
C ARG A 5 -2.13 -7.65 -3.29
N THR A 6 -0.83 -7.34 -3.36
CA THR A 6 -0.30 -6.30 -4.24
C THR A 6 -0.47 -6.72 -5.70
N LEU A 7 -1.35 -6.06 -6.45
CA LEU A 7 -1.39 -6.15 -7.92
C LEU A 7 -0.21 -5.34 -8.47
N ILE A 8 0.95 -5.99 -8.63
CA ILE A 8 2.09 -5.44 -9.36
C ILE A 8 1.80 -5.60 -10.85
N ASN A 9 1.19 -4.59 -11.48
CA ASN A 9 1.14 -4.53 -12.94
C ASN A 9 2.56 -4.25 -13.45
N PHE A 10 3.03 -5.00 -14.45
CA PHE A 10 4.38 -4.88 -15.04
C PHE A 10 4.66 -3.54 -15.73
N HIS A 11 3.72 -2.60 -15.71
CA HIS A 11 3.96 -1.20 -16.07
C HIS A 11 4.81 -0.53 -14.98
N ARG A 12 5.50 0.57 -15.30
CA ARG A 12 6.49 1.26 -14.45
C ARG A 12 6.02 1.69 -13.05
N LEU A 13 4.81 1.34 -12.62
CA LEU A 13 4.18 1.80 -11.40
C LEU A 13 3.75 0.60 -10.53
N ALA A 14 4.00 0.69 -9.22
CA ALA A 14 3.35 -0.15 -8.24
C ALA A 14 2.25 0.63 -7.52
N LYS A 15 1.14 -0.05 -7.22
CA LYS A 15 -0.04 0.50 -6.55
C LYS A 15 -0.27 -0.23 -5.24
N ILE A 16 -0.18 0.51 -4.14
CA ILE A 16 -0.52 0.03 -2.81
C ILE A 16 -1.87 0.64 -2.42
N ARG A 17 -2.78 -0.19 -1.91
CA ARG A 17 -4.12 0.21 -1.48
C ARG A 17 -4.27 -0.09 0.00
N ASP A 18 -4.66 0.93 0.75
CA ASP A 18 -4.94 0.82 2.17
C ASP A 18 -6.45 0.82 2.37
N ASN A 19 -6.96 -0.23 3.01
CA ASN A 19 -8.37 -0.47 3.27
C ASN A 19 -8.56 -0.74 4.77
N TYR A 20 -9.72 -0.36 5.33
CA TYR A 20 -10.07 -0.64 6.71
C TYR A 20 -11.51 -1.12 6.86
N THR A 21 -11.75 -1.88 7.91
CA THR A 21 -13.09 -2.32 8.35
C THR A 21 -13.10 -2.44 9.87
N THR A 22 -14.26 -2.22 10.49
CA THR A 22 -14.46 -2.34 11.94
C THR A 22 -15.05 -3.70 12.34
N LYS A 23 -15.37 -4.57 11.37
CA LYS A 23 -15.90 -5.91 11.62
C LYS A 23 -14.78 -6.95 11.57
N ASN A 24 -14.81 -7.87 12.53
CA ASN A 24 -13.86 -8.96 12.62
C ASN A 24 -14.15 -10.12 11.63
N SER A 25 -15.29 -10.08 10.92
CA SER A 25 -15.74 -11.14 10.00
C SER A 25 -15.19 -11.00 8.57
N ALA A 26 -14.59 -9.87 8.21
CA ALA A 26 -14.03 -9.67 6.87
C ALA A 26 -12.76 -10.51 6.70
N GLN A 27 -12.82 -11.47 5.78
CA GLN A 27 -11.72 -12.36 5.44
C GLN A 27 -10.82 -11.75 4.35
N TYR A 28 -11.41 -10.96 3.43
CA TYR A 28 -10.68 -10.29 2.35
C TYR A 28 -10.95 -8.78 2.29
N CYS A 29 -9.95 -8.02 1.83
CA CYS A 29 -9.99 -6.55 1.74
C CYS A 29 -10.96 -6.00 0.67
N ASP A 30 -11.62 -6.87 -0.08
CA ASP A 30 -12.57 -6.59 -1.16
C ASP A 30 -13.93 -7.28 -0.93
N GLU A 31 -14.17 -7.83 0.26
CA GLU A 31 -15.48 -8.36 0.64
C GLU A 31 -16.49 -7.22 0.87
N GLY A 32 -17.19 -6.87 -0.20
CA GLY A 32 -18.42 -6.08 -0.21
C GLY A 32 -18.28 -4.61 0.21
N ASP A 33 -19.43 -3.97 0.45
CA ASP A 33 -19.55 -2.57 0.84
C ASP A 33 -18.99 -2.27 2.25
N GLU A 34 -18.51 -3.31 2.96
CA GLU A 34 -18.11 -3.25 4.36
C GLU A 34 -16.63 -2.91 4.58
N VAL A 35 -15.85 -2.84 3.49
CA VAL A 35 -14.44 -2.45 3.50
C VAL A 35 -14.27 -1.08 2.86
N LYS A 36 -13.88 -0.09 3.67
CA LYS A 36 -13.69 1.29 3.20
C LYS A 36 -12.25 1.48 2.72
N LYS A 37 -12.10 2.05 1.52
CA LYS A 37 -10.80 2.48 1.01
C LYS A 37 -10.32 3.69 1.82
N PHE A 38 -9.16 3.55 2.45
CA PHE A 38 -8.54 4.62 3.22
C PHE A 38 -7.61 5.47 2.36
N GLY A 39 -6.82 4.82 1.50
CA GLY A 39 -5.77 5.51 0.76
C GLY A 39 -5.24 4.71 -0.42
N LYS A 40 -4.38 5.37 -1.19
CA LYS A 40 -3.67 4.77 -2.31
C LYS A 40 -2.31 5.43 -2.48
N LEU A 41 -1.25 4.64 -2.43
CA LEU A 41 0.11 5.07 -2.77
C LEU A 41 0.46 4.52 -4.15
N ILE A 42 0.82 5.42 -5.08
CA ILE A 42 1.37 5.06 -6.40
C ILE A 42 2.86 5.41 -6.38
N ILE A 43 3.69 4.43 -6.69
CA ILE A 43 5.14 4.60 -6.75
C ILE A 43 5.66 4.27 -8.14
N SER A 44 6.72 4.95 -8.57
CA SER A 44 7.46 4.59 -9.77
C SER A 44 8.54 3.55 -9.44
N LEU A 45 8.66 2.55 -10.31
CA LEU A 45 9.68 1.51 -10.30
C LEU A 45 10.41 1.52 -11.65
N PRO A 46 11.34 2.49 -11.85
CA PRO A 46 12.00 2.72 -13.14
C PRO A 46 12.98 1.60 -13.53
N ASP A 47 13.40 0.79 -12.58
CA ASP A 47 14.31 -0.36 -12.63
C ASP A 47 13.69 -1.60 -13.31
N VAL A 48 12.96 -1.39 -14.41
CA VAL A 48 12.18 -2.41 -15.14
C VAL A 48 13.00 -3.63 -15.57
N GLN A 49 14.31 -3.46 -15.77
CA GLN A 49 15.26 -4.52 -16.12
C GLN A 49 15.36 -5.63 -15.06
N LEU A 50 15.00 -5.35 -13.80
CA LEU A 50 15.03 -6.32 -12.70
C LEU A 50 13.77 -7.21 -12.67
N GLY A 51 12.75 -6.92 -13.49
CA GLY A 51 11.56 -7.76 -13.62
C GLY A 51 10.84 -7.98 -12.28
N LYS A 52 10.84 -9.22 -11.78
CA LYS A 52 10.23 -9.64 -10.50
C LYS A 52 11.12 -9.38 -9.28
N GLU A 53 12.42 -9.13 -9.47
CA GLU A 53 13.36 -8.82 -8.39
C GLU A 53 13.32 -7.34 -7.96
N ARG A 54 12.38 -6.55 -8.49
CA ARG A 54 12.09 -5.19 -8.03
C ARG A 54 11.42 -5.23 -6.66
N ARG A 55 12.22 -5.33 -5.61
CA ARG A 55 11.73 -5.39 -4.23
C ARG A 55 11.43 -4.01 -3.69
N VAL A 56 10.26 -3.90 -3.05
CA VAL A 56 9.80 -2.69 -2.38
C VAL A 56 9.60 -3.01 -0.91
N LEU A 57 10.31 -2.27 -0.05
CA LEU A 57 10.02 -2.27 1.38
C LEU A 57 8.83 -1.35 1.60
N PHE A 58 7.74 -1.89 2.15
CA PHE A 58 6.55 -1.13 2.50
C PHE A 58 6.37 -1.10 4.01
N GLY A 59 5.95 0.04 4.55
CA GLY A 59 5.68 0.22 5.96
C GLY A 59 4.49 1.13 6.20
N LEU A 60 3.72 0.82 7.25
CA LEU A 60 2.64 1.64 7.78
C LEU A 60 3.00 2.08 9.19
N ILE A 61 2.84 3.38 9.47
CA ILE A 61 2.98 3.94 10.81
C ILE A 61 1.62 4.50 11.22
N PHE A 62 1.11 4.02 12.35
CA PHE A 62 -0.17 4.46 12.91
C PHE A 62 0.08 5.57 13.93
N GLY A 63 -0.33 6.79 13.60
CA GLY A 63 -0.46 7.91 14.53
C GLY A 63 -1.86 7.95 15.16
N ARG A 64 -2.10 8.93 16.03
CA ARG A 64 -3.42 9.09 16.67
C ARG A 64 -4.53 9.50 15.68
N MET A 65 -4.19 10.32 14.69
CA MET A 65 -5.14 10.89 13.72
C MET A 65 -4.67 10.74 12.27
N GLU A 66 -3.64 9.92 12.04
CA GLU A 66 -3.08 9.73 10.71
C GLU A 66 -2.45 8.35 10.57
N ILE A 67 -2.41 7.86 9.34
CA ILE A 67 -1.58 6.72 8.95
C ILE A 67 -0.56 7.25 7.94
N ILE A 68 0.70 6.95 8.20
CA ILE A 68 1.79 7.27 7.27
C ILE A 68 2.12 5.98 6.52
N ALA A 69 1.99 6.02 5.20
CA ALA A 69 2.41 4.93 4.33
C ALA A 69 3.74 5.27 3.68
N ILE A 70 4.69 4.34 3.76
CA ILE A 70 6.05 4.48 3.24
C ILE A 70 6.30 3.34 2.27
N ALA A 71 6.92 3.64 1.14
CA ALA A 71 7.43 2.64 0.22
C ALA A 71 8.85 3.01 -0.22
N LYS A 72 9.78 2.06 -0.15
CA LYS A 72 11.17 2.22 -0.54
C LYS A 72 11.53 1.17 -1.58
N ASN A 73 11.98 1.62 -2.74
CA ASN A 73 12.63 0.74 -3.70
C ASN A 73 13.98 0.29 -3.09
N GLN A 74 14.17 -1.02 -2.92
CA GLN A 74 15.36 -1.54 -2.25
C GLN A 74 16.62 -1.50 -3.13
N PHE A 75 16.46 -1.44 -4.45
CA PHE A 75 17.57 -1.42 -5.41
C PHE A 75 18.21 -0.04 -5.51
N ASN A 76 17.42 1.00 -5.78
CA ASN A 76 17.92 2.36 -5.99
C ASN A 76 17.73 3.30 -4.78
N GLY A 77 17.08 2.81 -3.71
CA GLY A 77 16.84 3.58 -2.49
C GLY A 77 15.76 4.65 -2.59
N GLN A 78 15.04 4.76 -3.72
CA GLN A 78 13.97 5.74 -3.91
C GLN A 78 12.86 5.56 -2.87
N ASN A 79 12.51 6.64 -2.17
CA ASN A 79 11.54 6.63 -1.08
C ASN A 79 10.30 7.44 -1.43
N TYR A 80 9.15 6.89 -1.08
CA TYR A 80 7.83 7.49 -1.23
C TYR A 80 7.15 7.50 0.13
N ARG A 81 6.49 8.61 0.46
CA ARG A 81 5.77 8.79 1.72
C ARG A 81 4.49 9.56 1.47
N ILE A 82 3.39 9.06 2.01
CA ILE A 82 2.13 9.80 2.08
C ILE A 82 1.61 9.79 3.51
N ILE A 83 0.89 10.85 3.87
CA ILE A 83 0.16 10.96 5.14
C ILE A 83 -1.32 10.90 4.79
N LEU A 84 -2.03 9.98 5.41
CA LEU A 84 -3.45 9.81 5.28
C LEU A 84 -4.09 10.21 6.62
N LYS A 85 -4.80 11.34 6.64
CA LYS A 85 -5.48 11.78 7.85
C LYS A 85 -6.75 10.95 8.06
N LEU A 86 -6.98 10.52 9.29
CA LEU A 86 -8.26 9.96 9.69
C LEU A 86 -9.20 11.13 9.98
N ASP A 87 -10.15 11.37 9.08
CA ASP A 87 -11.34 12.14 9.39
C ASP A 87 -12.33 11.16 10.06
N ILE A 88 -12.29 11.11 11.39
CA ILE A 88 -13.18 10.27 12.23
C ILE A 88 -14.43 11.05 12.60
#